data_AF-A0A7Y6XY66-F1
#
_entry.id   AF-A0A7Y6XY66-F1
#
_cell.length_a   1.000
_cell.length_b   1.000
_cell.length_c   1.000
_cell.angle_alpha   90.00
_cell.angle_beta   90.00
_cell.angle_gamma   90.00
#
_symmetry.space_group_name_H-M   'P 1'
#
loop_
_entity.id
_entity.type
_entity.pdbx_description
1 polymer ?
#
loop_
_entity_poly.entity_id
_entity_poly.type
_entity_poly.pdbx_seq_one_letter_code
_entity_poly.pdbx_strand_id
1 'polypeptide(L)'
;MMIIGAILSLMMAFYFLPEIFGEGNLVSRWWWEIVLNLQILSLAFMWFCHHNRILYATGWWRFRAILHFGTGVVSVSYPIGIMLISAYLDWFRETPAVAEVYGLVIGCIALWAIGNFVVPVIAWLMVKTEAGQDKAASPTAFRPRIWILTFWPTLLALLLALVIKYTGSVGLGTLLPVLLYLQGALPYFRKARHASPRDSDI
;
A
#
# COMPACT_ATOMS: atom_id res chain seq x y z
N MET A 1 -3.84 0.10 -6.46
CA MET A 1 -3.66 0.75 -5.15
C MET A 1 -4.95 1.34 -4.59
N MET A 2 -5.64 2.27 -5.25
CA MET A 2 -6.92 2.81 -4.75
C MET A 2 -8.00 1.74 -4.52
N ILE A 3 -8.15 0.79 -5.46
CA ILE A 3 -9.09 -0.34 -5.34
C ILE A 3 -8.80 -1.15 -4.06
N ILE A 4 -7.52 -1.39 -3.76
CA ILE A 4 -7.10 -2.15 -2.58
C ILE A 4 -7.42 -1.38 -1.29
N GLY A 5 -7.14 -0.07 -1.27
CA GLY A 5 -7.51 0.79 -0.15
C GLY A 5 -9.01 0.80 0.12
N ALA A 6 -9.83 0.86 -0.93
CA ALA A 6 -11.29 0.80 -0.82
C ALA A 6 -11.77 -0.55 -0.30
N ILE A 7 -11.24 -1.67 -0.81
CA ILE A 7 -11.54 -3.02 -0.32
C ILE A 7 -11.21 -3.12 1.17
N LEU A 8 -10.00 -2.73 1.58
CA LEU A 8 -9.58 -2.80 2.97
C LEU A 8 -10.43 -1.90 3.88
N SER A 9 -10.85 -0.73 3.39
CA SER A 9 -11.72 0.17 4.15
C SER A 9 -13.12 -0.39 4.32
N LEU A 10 -13.64 -1.09 3.30
CA LEU A 10 -14.91 -1.81 3.41
C LEU A 10 -14.80 -2.99 4.38
N MET A 11 -13.69 -3.75 4.35
CA MET A 11 -13.42 -4.82 5.32
C MET A 11 -13.39 -4.28 6.75
N MET A 12 -12.72 -3.14 6.96
CA MET A 12 -12.70 -2.45 8.24
C MET A 12 -14.08 -1.97 8.67
N ALA A 13 -14.89 -1.49 7.74
CA ALA A 13 -16.27 -1.10 8.01
C ALA A 13 -17.13 -2.30 8.43
N PHE A 14 -16.91 -3.50 7.87
CA PHE A 14 -17.59 -4.72 8.34
C PHE A 14 -17.22 -5.08 9.79
N TYR A 15 -15.96 -4.90 10.19
CA TYR A 15 -15.53 -5.17 11.56
C TYR A 15 -15.98 -4.11 12.57
N PHE A 16 -16.07 -2.85 12.17
CA PHE A 16 -16.28 -1.72 13.07
C PHE A 16 -17.69 -1.14 13.07
N LEU A 17 -18.45 -1.37 12.00
CA LEU A 17 -19.82 -0.88 11.83
C LEU A 17 -20.75 -2.02 11.37
N PRO A 18 -20.81 -3.16 12.10
CA PRO A 18 -21.62 -4.32 11.70
C PRO A 18 -23.12 -4.01 11.61
N GLU A 19 -23.62 -3.06 12.41
CA GLU A 19 -25.02 -2.62 12.37
C GLU A 19 -25.42 -1.95 11.04
N ILE A 20 -24.46 -1.29 10.38
CA ILE A 20 -24.69 -0.55 9.13
C ILE A 20 -24.40 -1.45 7.92
N PHE A 21 -23.32 -2.21 7.98
CA PHE A 21 -22.82 -2.99 6.86
C PHE A 21 -23.17 -4.48 6.91
N GLY A 22 -23.83 -4.94 7.97
CA GLY A 22 -24.30 -6.32 8.14
C GLY A 22 -23.21 -7.30 8.56
N GLU A 23 -23.46 -8.01 9.66
CA GLU A 23 -22.56 -9.03 10.26
C GLU A 23 -22.19 -10.18 9.29
N GLY A 24 -23.04 -10.45 8.28
CA GLY A 24 -22.85 -11.56 7.34
C GLY A 24 -21.99 -11.25 6.11
N ASN A 25 -21.63 -10.00 5.85
CA ASN A 25 -20.96 -9.63 4.59
C ASN A 25 -19.50 -10.09 4.50
N LEU A 26 -18.81 -10.21 5.64
CA LEU A 26 -17.47 -10.83 5.70
C LEU A 26 -17.51 -12.33 5.45
N VAL A 27 -18.61 -13.01 5.77
CA VAL A 27 -18.78 -14.46 5.56
C VAL A 27 -19.30 -14.76 4.16
N SER A 28 -19.79 -13.74 3.46
CA SER A 28 -20.34 -13.87 2.11
C SER A 28 -19.27 -14.37 1.14
N ARG A 29 -19.53 -15.54 0.55
CA ARG A 29 -18.71 -16.08 -0.54
C ARG A 29 -18.58 -15.11 -1.70
N TRP A 30 -19.66 -14.42 -2.05
CA TRP A 30 -19.68 -13.43 -3.14
C TRP A 30 -18.73 -12.26 -2.88
N TRP A 31 -18.64 -11.79 -1.65
CA TRP A 31 -17.70 -10.72 -1.28
C TRP A 31 -16.26 -11.15 -1.57
N TRP A 32 -15.87 -12.36 -1.14
CA TRP A 32 -14.51 -12.86 -1.36
C TRP A 32 -14.20 -13.17 -2.82
N GLU A 33 -15.18 -13.64 -3.59
CA GLU A 33 -15.01 -13.80 -5.04
C GLU A 33 -14.74 -12.45 -5.72
N ILE A 34 -15.46 -11.38 -5.35
CA ILE A 34 -15.21 -10.02 -5.87
C ILE A 34 -13.81 -9.55 -5.46
N VAL A 35 -13.44 -9.69 -4.18
CA VAL A 35 -12.13 -9.28 -3.67
C VAL A 35 -11.01 -10.01 -4.43
N LEU A 36 -11.08 -11.33 -4.57
CA LEU A 36 -10.06 -12.13 -5.24
C LEU A 36 -9.93 -11.76 -6.74
N ASN A 37 -11.05 -11.54 -7.44
CA ASN A 37 -10.99 -11.11 -8.84
C ASN A 37 -10.33 -9.72 -8.99
N LEU A 38 -10.67 -8.77 -8.11
CA LEU A 38 -10.03 -7.45 -8.11
C LEU A 38 -8.55 -7.50 -7.72
N GLN A 39 -8.16 -8.47 -6.88
CA GLN A 39 -6.77 -8.74 -6.53
C GLN A 39 -5.97 -9.25 -7.72
N ILE A 40 -6.49 -10.27 -8.42
CA ILE A 40 -5.88 -10.83 -9.61
C ILE A 40 -5.69 -9.72 -10.67
N LEU A 41 -6.73 -8.91 -10.89
CA LEU A 41 -6.66 -7.77 -11.80
C LEU A 41 -5.59 -6.74 -11.38
N SER A 42 -5.51 -6.43 -10.09
CA SER A 42 -4.51 -5.48 -9.55
C SER A 42 -3.09 -6.02 -9.67
N LEU A 43 -2.88 -7.32 -9.43
CA LEU A 43 -1.59 -7.99 -9.61
C LEU A 43 -1.19 -8.01 -11.09
N ALA A 44 -2.13 -8.32 -11.99
CA ALA A 44 -1.90 -8.30 -13.43
C ALA A 44 -1.49 -6.89 -13.92
N PHE A 45 -2.23 -5.85 -13.54
CA PHE A 45 -1.86 -4.47 -13.89
C PHE A 45 -0.50 -4.06 -13.36
N MET A 46 -0.19 -4.44 -12.13
CA MET A 46 1.12 -4.15 -11.54
C MET A 46 2.24 -4.87 -12.29
N TRP A 47 2.05 -6.13 -12.70
CA TRP A 47 2.99 -6.85 -13.56
C TRP A 47 3.22 -6.09 -14.85
N PHE A 48 2.17 -5.73 -15.60
CA PHE A 48 2.31 -4.97 -16.85
C PHE A 48 3.03 -3.62 -16.65
N CYS A 49 2.78 -2.93 -15.54
CA CYS A 49 3.43 -1.65 -15.25
C CYS A 49 4.94 -1.78 -14.91
N HIS A 50 5.37 -2.91 -14.34
CA HIS A 50 6.73 -3.08 -13.83
C HIS A 50 7.60 -4.02 -14.68
N HIS A 51 6.99 -4.88 -15.49
CA HIS A 51 7.68 -5.89 -16.29
C HIS A 51 8.76 -5.27 -17.19
N ASN A 52 8.37 -4.31 -18.03
CA ASN A 52 9.29 -3.61 -18.92
C ASN A 52 10.38 -2.86 -18.13
N ARG A 53 10.01 -2.22 -17.01
CA ARG A 53 10.98 -1.51 -16.16
C ARG A 53 12.02 -2.44 -15.55
N ILE A 54 11.66 -3.69 -15.23
CA ILE A 54 12.59 -4.68 -14.69
C ILE A 54 13.47 -5.26 -15.80
N LEU A 55 12.89 -5.55 -16.97
CA LEU A 55 13.63 -6.13 -18.10
C LEU A 55 14.68 -5.18 -18.66
N TYR A 56 14.34 -3.90 -18.85
CA TYR A 56 15.24 -2.92 -19.46
C TYR A 56 16.18 -2.22 -18.46
N ALA A 57 15.99 -2.41 -17.16
CA ALA A 57 16.91 -1.86 -16.16
C ALA A 57 18.16 -2.73 -16.01
N THR A 58 19.31 -2.08 -15.81
CA THR A 58 20.60 -2.73 -15.59
C THR A 58 21.21 -2.34 -14.24
N GLY A 59 22.05 -3.23 -13.67
CA GLY A 59 22.72 -3.03 -12.39
C GLY A 59 21.76 -2.71 -11.23
N TRP A 60 22.12 -1.73 -10.41
CA TRP A 60 21.34 -1.31 -9.23
C TRP A 60 19.94 -0.78 -9.55
N TRP A 61 19.72 -0.25 -10.75
CA TRP A 61 18.39 0.19 -11.18
C TRP A 61 17.44 -0.98 -11.33
N ARG A 62 17.95 -2.13 -11.77
CA ARG A 62 17.17 -3.38 -11.83
C ARG A 62 16.82 -3.86 -10.43
N PHE A 63 17.79 -3.84 -9.51
CA PHE A 63 17.54 -4.20 -8.11
C PHE A 63 16.47 -3.32 -7.46
N ARG A 64 16.56 -2.00 -7.65
CA ARG A 64 15.54 -1.06 -7.17
C ARG A 64 14.17 -1.32 -7.81
N ALA A 65 14.10 -1.60 -9.11
CA ALA A 65 12.85 -1.91 -9.79
C ALA A 65 12.21 -3.21 -9.26
N ILE A 66 13.02 -4.25 -9.03
CA ILE A 66 12.58 -5.52 -8.44
C ILE A 66 12.07 -5.31 -7.01
N LEU A 67 12.80 -4.55 -6.20
CA LEU A 67 12.39 -4.22 -4.84
C LEU A 67 11.06 -3.48 -4.81
N HIS A 68 10.89 -2.44 -5.62
CA HIS A 68 9.62 -1.72 -5.73
C HIS A 68 8.50 -2.64 -6.20
N PHE A 69 8.75 -3.52 -7.17
CA PHE A 69 7.77 -4.51 -7.61
C PHE A 69 7.38 -5.45 -6.47
N GLY A 70 8.34 -6.00 -5.73
CA GLY A 70 8.09 -6.88 -4.57
C GLY A 70 7.26 -6.18 -3.49
N THR A 71 7.59 -4.93 -3.15
CA THR A 71 6.79 -4.14 -2.20
C THR A 71 5.38 -3.88 -2.72
N GLY A 72 5.22 -3.69 -4.03
CA GLY A 72 3.91 -3.59 -4.69
C GLY A 72 3.12 -4.89 -4.56
N VAL A 73 3.74 -6.05 -4.82
CA VAL A 73 3.10 -7.38 -4.68
C VAL A 73 2.62 -7.61 -3.28
N VAL A 74 3.47 -7.40 -2.28
CA VAL A 74 3.07 -7.50 -0.87
C VAL A 74 1.91 -6.54 -0.58
N SER A 75 1.98 -5.31 -1.09
CA SER A 75 0.95 -4.29 -0.86
C SER A 75 -0.37 -4.56 -1.55
N VAL A 76 -0.38 -5.22 -2.70
CA VAL A 76 -1.63 -5.59 -3.37
C VAL A 76 -2.25 -6.78 -2.64
N SER A 77 -1.44 -7.78 -2.26
CA SER A 77 -1.88 -9.03 -1.64
C SER A 77 -2.43 -8.92 -0.21
N TYR A 78 -2.46 -7.74 0.42
CA TYR A 78 -2.94 -7.60 1.81
C TYR A 78 -4.35 -8.16 2.05
N PRO A 79 -5.38 -7.91 1.22
CA PRO A 79 -6.70 -8.50 1.44
C PRO A 79 -6.69 -10.03 1.45
N ILE A 80 -5.81 -10.67 0.68
CA ILE A 80 -5.62 -12.13 0.72
C ILE A 80 -4.97 -12.53 2.04
N GLY A 81 -3.95 -11.79 2.49
CA GLY A 81 -3.32 -12.03 3.79
C GLY A 81 -4.32 -11.91 4.95
N ILE A 82 -5.18 -10.89 4.93
CA ILE A 82 -6.25 -10.71 5.91
C ILE A 82 -7.23 -11.88 5.84
N MET A 83 -7.67 -12.29 4.65
CA MET A 83 -8.53 -13.46 4.48
C MET A 83 -7.95 -14.71 5.15
N LEU A 84 -6.66 -14.98 4.94
CA LEU A 84 -5.99 -16.15 5.50
C LEU A 84 -5.85 -16.05 7.03
N ILE A 85 -5.53 -14.86 7.56
CA ILE A 85 -5.48 -14.62 9.01
C ILE A 85 -6.87 -14.76 9.63
N SER A 86 -7.89 -14.16 9.02
CA SER A 86 -9.29 -14.27 9.45
C SER A 86 -9.78 -15.72 9.41
N ALA A 87 -9.36 -16.51 8.41
CA ALA A 87 -9.67 -17.94 8.35
C ALA A 87 -8.95 -18.73 9.46
N TYR A 88 -7.68 -18.41 9.71
CA TYR A 88 -6.86 -19.09 10.72
C TYR A 88 -7.35 -18.82 12.15
N LEU A 89 -7.82 -17.61 12.42
CA LEU A 89 -8.33 -17.17 13.72
C LEU A 89 -9.85 -17.33 13.87
N ASP A 90 -10.51 -18.01 12.93
CA ASP A 90 -11.96 -18.23 12.91
C ASP A 90 -12.82 -16.95 12.98
N TRP A 91 -12.28 -15.82 12.52
CA TRP A 91 -12.94 -14.50 12.52
C TRP A 91 -14.18 -14.41 11.60
N PHE A 92 -14.43 -15.45 10.80
CA PHE A 92 -15.66 -15.59 10.02
C PHE A 92 -16.84 -16.10 10.85
N ARG A 93 -16.57 -16.72 11.99
CA ARG A 93 -17.59 -17.27 12.90
C ARG A 93 -17.72 -16.43 14.14
N GLU A 94 -16.59 -15.97 14.68
CA GLU A 94 -16.53 -15.16 15.88
C GLU A 94 -16.02 -13.76 15.52
N THR A 95 -16.73 -12.72 15.96
CA THR A 95 -16.29 -11.35 15.69
C THR A 95 -14.97 -11.09 16.43
N PRO A 96 -13.91 -10.63 15.72
CA PRO A 96 -12.62 -10.41 16.35
C PRO A 96 -12.70 -9.31 17.40
N ALA A 97 -11.85 -9.42 18.43
CA ALA A 97 -11.70 -8.34 19.37
C ALA A 97 -11.17 -7.09 18.65
N VAL A 98 -11.69 -5.92 19.01
CA VAL A 98 -11.30 -4.63 18.41
C VAL A 98 -9.77 -4.42 18.44
N ALA A 99 -9.10 -4.89 19.49
CA ALA A 99 -7.64 -4.82 19.63
C ALA A 99 -6.89 -5.63 18.56
N GLU A 100 -7.42 -6.78 18.14
CA GLU A 100 -6.81 -7.64 17.12
C GLU A 100 -6.92 -7.01 15.73
N VAL A 101 -8.08 -6.43 15.43
CA VAL A 101 -8.32 -5.66 14.20
C VAL A 101 -7.34 -4.48 14.13
N TYR A 102 -7.15 -3.75 15.23
CA TYR A 102 -6.15 -2.68 15.29
C TYR A 102 -4.71 -3.19 15.16
N GLY A 103 -4.37 -4.33 15.75
CA GLY A 103 -3.07 -4.96 15.60
C GLY A 103 -2.76 -5.26 14.13
N LEU A 104 -3.74 -5.81 13.41
CA LEU A 104 -3.62 -6.10 11.99
C LEU A 104 -3.44 -4.82 11.15
N VAL A 105 -4.19 -3.77 11.46
CA VAL A 105 -4.09 -2.46 10.80
C VAL A 105 -2.73 -1.82 11.00
N ILE A 106 -2.21 -1.84 12.23
CA ILE A 106 -0.86 -1.35 12.54
C ILE A 106 0.19 -2.20 11.83
N GLY A 107 0.00 -3.52 11.77
CA GLY A 107 0.86 -4.43 11.00
C GLY A 107 0.89 -4.08 9.51
N CYS A 108 -0.27 -3.81 8.91
CA CYS A 108 -0.38 -3.35 7.52
C CYS A 108 0.31 -2.00 7.32
N ILE A 109 0.14 -1.03 8.22
CA ILE A 109 0.86 0.26 8.17
C ILE A 109 2.37 0.03 8.26
N ALA A 110 2.82 -0.80 9.19
CA ALA A 110 4.23 -1.06 9.42
C ALA A 110 4.88 -1.72 8.20
N LEU A 111 4.26 -2.76 7.64
CA LEU A 111 4.77 -3.44 6.46
C LEU A 111 4.70 -2.55 5.21
N TRP A 112 3.67 -1.70 5.09
CA TRP A 112 3.59 -0.67 4.04
C TRP A 112 4.70 0.38 4.19
N ALA A 113 4.97 0.83 5.41
CA ALA A 113 6.04 1.77 5.73
C ALA A 113 7.41 1.13 5.46
N ILE A 114 7.65 -0.11 5.84
CA ILE A 114 8.92 -0.79 5.52
C ILE A 114 9.13 -0.83 4.01
N GLY A 115 8.11 -1.26 3.25
CA GLY A 115 8.20 -1.36 1.80
C GLY A 115 8.41 -0.01 1.09
N ASN A 116 7.76 1.06 1.56
CA ASN A 116 7.85 2.37 0.90
C ASN A 116 8.92 3.31 1.48
N PHE A 117 9.46 3.00 2.67
CA PHE A 117 10.33 3.91 3.43
C PHE A 117 11.72 3.32 3.63
N VAL A 118 11.80 2.08 4.13
CA VAL A 118 13.07 1.42 4.42
C VAL A 118 13.74 0.96 3.13
N VAL A 119 12.98 0.31 2.25
CA VAL A 119 13.52 -0.28 1.01
C VAL A 119 14.12 0.78 0.06
N PRO A 120 13.47 1.94 -0.21
CA PRO A 120 14.07 2.95 -1.09
C PRO A 120 15.27 3.66 -0.48
N VAL A 121 15.30 3.83 0.85
CA VAL A 121 16.44 4.43 1.57
C VAL A 121 17.64 3.49 1.55
N ILE A 122 17.44 2.20 1.81
CA ILE A 122 18.50 1.18 1.70
C ILE A 122 19.03 1.15 0.26
N ALA A 123 18.15 1.09 -0.74
CA ALA A 123 18.54 1.10 -2.14
C ALA A 123 19.34 2.37 -2.50
N TRP A 124 18.96 3.53 -1.97
CA TRP A 124 19.71 4.78 -2.17
C TRP A 124 21.08 4.77 -1.49
N LEU A 125 21.16 4.31 -0.24
CA LEU A 125 22.41 4.22 0.51
C LEU A 125 23.41 3.30 -0.21
N MET A 126 22.95 2.15 -0.70
CA MET A 126 23.77 1.20 -1.45
C MET A 126 24.32 1.79 -2.76
N VAL A 127 23.50 2.55 -3.50
CA VAL A 127 23.93 3.21 -4.75
C VAL A 127 24.97 4.31 -4.49
N LYS A 128 24.86 5.03 -3.38
CA LYS A 128 25.81 6.09 -3.00
C LYS A 128 27.20 5.54 -2.68
N THR A 129 27.29 4.31 -2.16
CA THR A 129 28.56 3.67 -1.81
C THR A 129 29.38 3.24 -3.02
N GLU A 130 28.76 2.95 -4.15
CA GLU A 130 29.47 2.51 -5.37
C GLU A 130 29.70 3.63 -6.40
N ALA A 131 28.80 4.61 -6.45
CA ALA A 131 29.00 5.79 -7.28
C ALA A 131 29.96 6.76 -6.56
N GLY A 132 31.25 6.65 -6.87
CA GLY A 132 32.26 7.63 -6.50
C GLY A 132 31.76 9.07 -6.76
N GLN A 133 32.19 9.99 -5.90
CA GLN A 133 31.67 11.35 -5.62
C GLN A 133 31.39 12.30 -6.79
N ASP A 134 31.58 11.91 -8.05
CA ASP A 134 31.39 12.78 -9.21
C ASP A 134 30.01 12.62 -9.84
N LYS A 135 29.05 13.42 -9.35
CA LYS A 135 28.08 14.19 -10.15
C LYS A 135 27.01 14.82 -9.24
N ALA A 136 27.33 16.00 -8.73
CA ALA A 136 26.42 16.90 -8.02
C ALA A 136 25.26 17.46 -8.87
N ALA A 137 25.15 17.08 -10.16
CA ALA A 137 24.04 17.45 -11.05
C ALA A 137 23.33 16.23 -11.66
N SER A 138 23.44 15.07 -11.03
CA SER A 138 22.73 13.87 -11.47
C SER A 138 21.25 13.93 -11.01
N PRO A 139 20.29 13.42 -11.81
CA PRO A 139 18.89 13.21 -11.39
C PRO A 139 18.74 12.31 -10.14
N THR A 140 19.85 11.85 -9.54
CA THR A 140 19.97 11.02 -8.35
C THR A 140 20.12 11.77 -7.02
N ALA A 141 20.17 13.12 -7.01
CA ALA A 141 20.23 13.86 -5.75
C ALA A 141 18.95 13.62 -4.93
N PHE A 142 19.09 13.00 -3.75
CA PHE A 142 17.98 12.82 -2.81
C PHE A 142 17.43 14.19 -2.43
N ARG A 143 16.17 14.45 -2.79
CA ARG A 143 15.48 15.72 -2.49
C ARG A 143 14.59 15.52 -1.27
N PRO A 144 15.08 15.77 -0.04
CA PRO A 144 14.33 15.52 1.19
C PRO A 144 12.99 16.25 1.22
N ARG A 145 12.89 17.43 0.59
CA ARG A 145 11.64 18.18 0.44
C ARG A 145 10.59 17.41 -0.39
N ILE A 146 10.97 16.84 -1.53
CA ILE A 146 10.07 16.05 -2.38
C ILE A 146 9.72 14.73 -1.68
N TRP A 147 10.69 14.15 -0.99
CA TRP A 147 10.49 12.98 -0.15
C TRP A 147 9.40 13.30 0.88
N ILE A 148 9.58 14.23 1.81
CA ILE A 148 8.58 14.62 2.83
C ILE A 148 7.19 14.93 2.23
N LEU A 149 7.12 15.69 1.13
CA LEU A 149 5.86 16.01 0.44
C LEU A 149 5.15 14.80 -0.19
N THR A 150 5.86 13.69 -0.38
CA THR A 150 5.29 12.41 -0.82
C THR A 150 4.85 11.55 0.37
N PHE A 151 5.33 11.84 1.58
CA PHE A 151 5.08 11.04 2.81
C PHE A 151 4.12 11.66 3.82
N TRP A 152 3.63 12.88 3.60
CA TRP A 152 2.62 13.48 4.48
C TRP A 152 1.37 12.60 4.68
N PRO A 153 0.87 11.80 3.71
CA PRO A 153 -0.30 10.95 3.94
C PRO A 153 0.02 9.72 4.81
N THR A 154 1.26 9.18 4.80
CA THR A 154 1.63 8.10 5.74
C THR A 154 1.74 8.64 7.15
N LEU A 155 2.35 9.81 7.31
CA LEU A 155 2.47 10.47 8.59
C LEU A 155 1.07 10.78 9.14
N LEU A 156 0.16 11.26 8.29
CA LEU A 156 -1.24 11.47 8.65
C LEU A 156 -1.93 10.16 9.05
N ALA A 157 -1.75 9.09 8.26
CA ALA A 157 -2.33 7.78 8.59
C ALA A 157 -1.76 7.20 9.89
N LEU A 158 -0.47 7.37 10.17
CA LEU A 158 0.16 6.91 11.40
C LEU A 158 -0.27 7.74 12.61
N LEU A 159 -0.38 9.07 12.45
CA LEU A 159 -0.95 9.96 13.46
C LEU A 159 -2.41 9.63 13.74
N LEU A 160 -3.22 9.39 12.70
CA LEU A 160 -4.61 8.93 12.85
C LEU A 160 -4.66 7.58 13.56
N ALA A 161 -3.81 6.62 13.19
CA ALA A 161 -3.74 5.32 13.86
C ALA A 161 -3.44 5.47 15.36
N LEU A 162 -2.50 6.35 15.72
CA LEU A 162 -2.17 6.67 17.11
C LEU A 162 -3.35 7.34 17.82
N VAL A 163 -3.95 8.37 17.21
CA VAL A 163 -5.12 9.07 17.78
C VAL A 163 -6.26 8.09 18.00
N ILE A 164 -6.53 7.20 17.05
CA ILE A 164 -7.58 6.18 17.17
C ILE A 164 -7.27 5.21 18.30
N LYS A 165 -6.01 4.76 18.42
CA LYS A 165 -5.59 3.90 19.54
C LYS A 165 -5.81 4.57 20.90
N TYR A 166 -5.60 5.88 21.01
CA TYR A 166 -5.78 6.62 22.27
C TYR A 166 -7.23 7.06 22.53
N THR A 167 -8.02 7.34 21.50
CA THR A 167 -9.40 7.83 21.62
C THR A 167 -10.45 6.74 21.55
N GLY A 168 -10.09 5.54 21.06
CA GLY A 168 -11.03 4.45 20.83
C GLY A 168 -12.04 4.72 19.69
N SER A 169 -11.81 5.75 18.87
CA SER A 169 -12.77 6.17 17.84
C SER A 169 -12.81 5.18 16.67
N VAL A 170 -13.85 4.33 16.68
CA VAL A 170 -14.03 3.22 15.73
C VAL A 170 -14.27 3.70 14.28
N GLY A 171 -14.98 4.83 14.11
CA GLY A 171 -15.32 5.37 12.79
C GLY A 171 -14.11 5.83 11.97
N LEU A 172 -13.12 6.45 12.61
CA LEU A 172 -11.89 6.90 11.94
C LEU A 172 -10.99 5.74 11.49
N GLY A 173 -11.07 4.59 12.15
CA GLY A 173 -10.33 3.37 11.78
C GLY A 173 -10.69 2.82 10.40
N THR A 174 -11.92 3.06 9.94
CA THR A 174 -12.39 2.62 8.61
C THR A 174 -11.73 3.37 7.46
N LEU A 175 -11.30 4.62 7.66
CA LEU A 175 -10.71 5.47 6.62
C LEU A 175 -9.20 5.26 6.44
N LEU A 176 -8.56 4.65 7.44
CA LEU A 176 -7.12 4.47 7.49
C LEU A 176 -6.53 3.75 6.25
N PRO A 177 -7.14 2.64 5.77
CA PRO A 177 -6.60 1.95 4.60
C PRO A 177 -6.71 2.78 3.32
N VAL A 178 -7.83 3.49 3.10
CA VAL A 178 -7.95 4.42 1.96
C VAL A 178 -6.86 5.48 2.01
N LEU A 179 -6.60 6.08 3.17
CA LEU A 179 -5.58 7.14 3.31
C LEU A 179 -4.16 6.62 3.03
N LEU A 180 -3.83 5.42 3.51
CA LEU A 180 -2.54 4.77 3.24
C LEU A 180 -2.35 4.47 1.75
N TYR A 181 -3.37 3.91 1.11
CA TYR A 181 -3.29 3.54 -0.30
C TYR A 181 -3.42 4.73 -1.26
N LEU A 182 -4.08 5.81 -0.82
CA LEU A 182 -4.11 7.08 -1.54
C LEU A 182 -2.69 7.62 -1.74
N GLN A 183 -1.80 7.44 -0.76
CA GLN A 183 -0.40 7.81 -0.91
C GLN A 183 0.29 7.07 -2.04
N GLY A 184 0.07 5.76 -2.16
CA GLY A 184 0.60 4.97 -3.26
C GLY A 184 0.05 5.39 -4.62
N ALA A 185 -1.16 5.98 -4.66
CA ALA A 185 -1.82 6.43 -5.88
C ALA A 185 -1.49 7.88 -6.27
N LEU A 186 -1.18 8.77 -5.32
CA LEU A 186 -0.91 10.19 -5.56
C LEU A 186 0.18 10.47 -6.63
N PRO A 187 1.33 9.76 -6.64
CA PRO A 187 2.33 9.94 -7.69
C PRO A 187 1.79 9.62 -9.09
N TYR A 188 0.91 8.62 -9.21
CA TYR A 188 0.28 8.24 -10.48
C TYR A 188 -0.73 9.28 -10.93
N PHE A 189 -1.55 9.83 -10.03
CA PHE A 189 -2.47 10.91 -10.37
C PHE A 189 -1.72 12.19 -10.80
N ARG A 190 -0.61 12.51 -10.13
CA ARG A 190 0.26 13.62 -10.53
C ARG A 190 0.85 13.38 -11.92
N LYS A 191 1.35 12.17 -12.20
CA LYS A 191 1.90 11.84 -13.52
C LYS A 191 0.82 11.84 -14.61
N ALA A 192 -0.36 11.29 -14.35
CA ALA A 192 -1.49 11.29 -15.27
C ALA A 192 -1.97 12.71 -15.63
N ARG A 193 -1.94 13.64 -14.65
CA ARG A 193 -2.26 15.06 -14.89
C ARG A 193 -1.26 15.77 -15.80
N HIS A 194 -0.02 15.28 -15.86
CA HIS A 194 1.06 15.86 -16.66
C HIS A 194 1.39 15.06 -17.93
N ALA A 195 0.79 13.89 -18.13
CA ALA A 195 0.96 13.11 -19.35
C ALA A 195 0.14 13.79 -20.46
N SER A 196 0.84 14.45 -21.38
CA SER A 196 0.27 14.83 -22.67
C SER A 196 -0.05 13.55 -23.45
N PRO A 197 -1.15 13.48 -24.23
CA PRO A 197 -1.46 12.34 -25.09
C PRO A 197 -0.36 11.98 -26.11
N ARG A 198 0.66 12.83 -26.26
CA ARG A 198 1.84 12.59 -27.12
C ARG A 198 2.96 11.76 -26.49
N ASP A 199 2.93 11.51 -25.19
CA ASP A 199 4.01 10.80 -24.48
C ASP A 199 3.72 9.31 -24.24
N SER A 200 2.63 8.77 -24.82
CA SER A 200 2.24 7.35 -24.68
C SER A 200 2.88 6.41 -25.72
N ASP A 201 3.67 6.95 -26.65
CA ASP A 201 4.29 6.19 -27.73
C ASP A 201 5.81 6.01 -27.51
N ILE A 202 6.26 5.63 -26.31
CA ILE A 202 7.62 5.10 -26.05
C ILE A 202 7.60 4.10 -24.89
#